data_AF-A0A7X8G2H1-F1
#
_entry.id   AF-A0A7X8G2H1-F1
#
_cell.length_a   1.000
_cell.length_b   1.000
_cell.length_c   1.000
_cell.angle_alpha   90.00
_cell.angle_beta   90.00
_cell.angle_gamma   90.00
#
_symmetry.space_group_name_H-M   'P 1'
#
loop_
_entity.id
_entity.type
_entity.pdbx_description
1 polymer ?
#
loop_
_entity_poly.entity_id
_entity_poly.type
_entity_poly.pdbx_seq_one_letter_code
_entity_poly.pdbx_strand_id
1 'polypeptide(L)'
;MMENKTLENLMAAFAGESQATRKYEIYAAVAEKEGKHNAAKLFKAAADAEKLHAKKEYELAGKVGKTADNLVDAKAGETYEYESMYPEFIKVAEAEGNKAAVGAFTFAMKAEEVHAKLYQEALDSLDDETEEVFYYLCPICGNIEKSVPDKCFICGVMGSKFIKY
;
A
#
# COMPACT_ATOMS: atom_id res chain seq x y z
N MET A 1 -16.16 -8.80 29.93
CA MET A 1 -15.55 -8.18 28.72
C MET A 1 -14.18 -8.82 28.46
N MET A 2 -14.14 -10.15 28.30
CA MET A 2 -12.92 -10.95 28.05
C MET A 2 -12.94 -11.58 26.65
N GLU A 3 -13.95 -11.28 25.85
CA GLU A 3 -13.99 -11.70 24.47
C GLU A 3 -13.13 -10.74 23.68
N ASN A 4 -11.96 -11.25 23.32
CA ASN A 4 -11.17 -10.86 22.15
C ASN A 4 -9.80 -10.22 22.36
N LYS A 5 -9.19 -10.38 23.54
CA LYS A 5 -7.82 -9.92 23.75
C LYS A 5 -6.80 -10.53 22.78
N THR A 6 -7.02 -11.79 22.39
CA THR A 6 -6.16 -12.46 21.40
C THR A 6 -6.28 -11.84 20.02
N LEU A 7 -7.47 -11.48 19.53
CA LEU A 7 -7.59 -10.78 18.23
C LEU A 7 -6.95 -9.40 18.28
N GLU A 8 -7.13 -8.64 19.36
CA GLU A 8 -6.43 -7.36 19.53
C GLU A 8 -4.91 -7.55 19.42
N ASN A 9 -4.37 -8.57 20.08
CA ASN A 9 -2.95 -8.88 20.01
C ASN A 9 -2.52 -9.31 18.60
N LEU A 10 -3.32 -10.13 17.90
CA LEU A 10 -3.05 -10.54 16.52
C LEU A 10 -3.04 -9.35 15.56
N MET A 11 -4.00 -8.43 15.68
CA MET A 11 -4.05 -7.23 14.84
C MET A 11 -2.91 -6.25 15.17
N ALA A 12 -2.54 -6.13 16.45
CA ALA A 12 -1.39 -5.33 16.86
C ALA A 12 -0.06 -5.92 16.34
N ALA A 13 0.08 -7.25 16.39
CA ALA A 13 1.24 -7.95 15.84
C ALA A 13 1.31 -7.77 14.31
N PHE A 14 0.20 -7.98 13.60
CA PHE A 14 0.10 -7.75 12.15
C PHE A 14 0.54 -6.33 11.77
N ALA A 15 0.08 -5.31 12.50
CA ALA A 15 0.48 -3.92 12.27
C ALA A 15 1.98 -3.70 12.54
N GLY A 16 2.54 -4.35 13.56
CA GLY A 16 3.96 -4.31 13.89
C GLY A 16 4.83 -4.96 12.82
N GLU A 17 4.46 -6.17 12.38
CA GLU A 17 5.18 -6.94 11.37
C GLU A 17 5.09 -6.31 9.97
N SER A 18 3.95 -5.68 9.65
CA SER A 18 3.78 -4.90 8.42
C SER A 18 4.72 -3.68 8.38
N GLN A 19 4.83 -2.95 9.49
CA GLN A 19 5.80 -1.86 9.62
C GLN A 19 7.25 -2.37 9.59
N ALA A 20 7.55 -3.50 10.24
CA ALA A 20 8.88 -4.10 10.27
C ALA A 20 9.35 -4.49 8.86
N THR A 21 8.49 -5.18 8.11
CA THR A 21 8.71 -5.51 6.69
C THR A 21 9.16 -4.28 5.90
N ARG A 22 8.38 -3.18 5.95
CA ARG A 22 8.69 -1.99 5.15
C ARG A 22 9.95 -1.27 5.60
N LYS A 23 10.18 -1.16 6.92
CA LYS A 23 11.40 -0.57 7.48
C LYS A 23 12.64 -1.34 7.02
N TYR A 24 12.61 -2.67 7.10
CA TYR A 24 13.78 -3.49 6.77
C TYR A 24 14.08 -3.47 5.27
N GLU A 25 13.09 -3.40 4.38
CA GLU A 25 13.33 -3.15 2.95
C GLU A 25 14.02 -1.81 2.69
N ILE A 26 13.59 -0.74 3.36
CA ILE A 26 14.22 0.59 3.27
C ILE A 26 15.66 0.53 3.79
N TYR A 27 15.89 -0.09 4.95
CA TYR A 27 17.22 -0.22 5.55
C TYR A 27 18.16 -1.07 4.70
N ALA A 28 17.64 -2.12 4.06
CA ALA A 28 18.41 -2.92 3.11
C ALA A 28 18.91 -2.08 1.94
N ALA A 29 18.07 -1.19 1.39
CA ALA A 29 18.47 -0.30 0.31
C ALA A 29 19.53 0.72 0.74
N VAL A 30 19.45 1.24 1.98
CA VAL A 30 20.49 2.10 2.56
C VAL A 30 21.80 1.32 2.71
N ALA A 31 21.76 0.14 3.33
CA ALA A 31 22.93 -0.70 3.54
C ALA A 31 23.62 -1.09 2.22
N GLU A 32 22.86 -1.34 1.15
CA GLU A 32 23.42 -1.60 -0.18
C GLU A 32 24.16 -0.38 -0.75
N LYS A 33 23.57 0.81 -0.65
CA LYS A 33 24.21 2.07 -1.09
C LYS A 33 25.50 2.38 -0.34
N GLU A 34 25.59 1.95 0.93
CA GLU A 34 26.77 2.11 1.78
C GLU A 34 27.81 0.98 1.62
N GLY A 35 27.57 -0.01 0.75
CA GLY A 35 28.44 -1.18 0.57
C GLY A 35 28.44 -2.16 1.75
N LYS A 36 27.43 -2.11 2.64
CA LYS A 36 27.27 -3.00 3.79
C LYS A 36 26.51 -4.26 3.40
N HIS A 37 27.04 -5.03 2.45
CA HIS A 37 26.31 -6.13 1.81
C HIS A 37 25.76 -7.19 2.77
N ASN A 38 26.48 -7.54 3.84
CA ASN A 38 25.97 -8.52 4.81
C ASN A 38 24.77 -7.99 5.61
N ALA A 39 24.79 -6.71 6.00
CA ALA A 39 23.66 -6.08 6.65
C ALA A 39 22.46 -5.96 5.69
N ALA A 40 22.70 -5.59 4.43
CA ALA A 40 21.66 -5.55 3.41
C ALA A 40 20.98 -6.92 3.21
N LYS A 41 21.76 -8.01 3.16
CA LYS A 41 21.23 -9.38 3.09
C LYS A 41 20.41 -9.75 4.32
N LEU A 42 20.90 -9.42 5.53
CA LEU A 42 20.18 -9.68 6.77
C LEU A 42 18.84 -8.93 6.81
N PHE A 43 18.82 -7.64 6.46
CA PHE A 43 17.58 -6.87 6.42
C PHE A 43 16.58 -7.42 5.39
N LYS A 44 17.04 -7.84 4.20
CA LYS A 44 16.17 -8.49 3.21
C LYS A 44 15.58 -9.79 3.75
N ALA A 45 16.41 -10.66 4.34
CA ALA A 45 15.95 -11.91 4.91
C ALA A 45 14.98 -11.70 6.08
N ALA A 46 15.23 -10.70 6.94
CA ALA A 46 14.31 -10.33 8.02
C ALA A 46 12.98 -9.80 7.47
N ALA A 47 13.00 -8.90 6.47
CA ALA A 47 11.78 -8.41 5.84
C ALA A 47 10.92 -9.56 5.27
N ASP A 48 11.55 -10.56 4.66
CA ASP A 48 10.84 -11.74 4.14
C ASP A 48 10.31 -12.64 5.27
N ALA A 49 11.01 -12.72 6.40
CA ALA A 49 10.50 -13.40 7.60
C ALA A 49 9.27 -12.69 8.19
N GLU A 50 9.30 -11.35 8.30
CA GLU A 50 8.17 -10.60 8.86
C GLU A 50 6.92 -10.66 7.97
N LYS A 51 7.08 -10.81 6.64
CA LYS A 51 5.96 -11.12 5.73
C LYS A 51 5.27 -12.44 6.11
N LEU A 52 6.03 -13.46 6.53
CA LEU A 52 5.48 -14.74 6.96
C LEU A 52 4.74 -14.61 8.29
N HIS A 53 5.29 -13.85 9.25
CA HIS A 53 4.66 -13.57 10.53
C HIS A 53 3.34 -12.80 10.34
N ALA A 54 3.40 -11.65 9.64
CA ALA A 54 2.23 -10.82 9.34
C ALA A 54 1.12 -11.62 8.66
N LYS A 55 1.47 -12.42 7.64
CA LYS A 55 0.50 -13.29 6.96
C LYS A 55 -0.17 -14.23 7.95
N LYS A 56 0.60 -14.93 8.78
CA LYS A 56 0.06 -15.93 9.70
C LYS A 56 -0.85 -15.31 10.76
N GLU A 57 -0.48 -14.14 11.26
CA GLU A 57 -1.25 -13.40 12.26
C GLU A 57 -2.58 -12.90 11.69
N TYR A 58 -2.58 -12.37 10.47
CA TYR A 58 -3.77 -11.89 9.78
C TYR A 58 -4.74 -13.04 9.41
N GLU A 59 -4.20 -14.20 9.01
CA GLU A 59 -4.99 -15.43 8.81
C GLU A 59 -5.64 -15.89 10.13
N LEU A 60 -4.88 -15.95 11.23
CA LEU A 60 -5.40 -16.34 12.55
C LEU A 60 -6.41 -15.33 13.11
N ALA A 61 -6.30 -14.07 12.72
CA ALA A 61 -7.27 -13.02 13.03
C ALA A 61 -8.59 -13.18 12.26
N GLY A 62 -8.68 -14.13 11.32
CA GLY A 62 -9.87 -14.37 10.51
C GLY A 62 -10.19 -13.23 9.54
N LYS A 63 -9.16 -12.49 9.10
CA LYS A 63 -9.32 -11.33 8.22
C LYS A 63 -9.15 -11.62 6.73
N VAL A 64 -8.81 -12.86 6.37
CA VAL A 64 -8.73 -13.30 4.97
C VAL A 64 -10.05 -13.94 4.56
N GLY A 65 -10.77 -13.28 3.64
CA GLY A 65 -12.03 -13.75 3.06
C GLY A 65 -11.89 -14.31 1.64
N LYS A 66 -13.01 -14.43 0.92
CA LYS A 66 -12.99 -14.70 -0.52
C LYS A 66 -12.53 -13.45 -1.28
N THR A 67 -12.18 -13.59 -2.56
CA THR A 67 -11.74 -12.45 -3.38
C THR A 67 -12.70 -11.27 -3.34
N ALA A 68 -14.01 -11.50 -3.48
CA ALA A 68 -15.02 -10.44 -3.37
C ALA A 68 -14.98 -9.72 -2.02
N ASP A 69 -14.88 -10.46 -0.91
CA ASP A 69 -14.83 -9.88 0.44
C ASP A 69 -13.54 -9.05 0.63
N ASN A 70 -12.42 -9.55 0.11
CA ASN A 70 -11.12 -8.87 0.19
C ASN A 70 -11.09 -7.60 -0.67
N LEU A 71 -11.74 -7.60 -1.85
CA LEU A 71 -11.89 -6.40 -2.69
C LEU A 71 -12.75 -5.33 -2.00
N VAL A 72 -13.82 -5.75 -1.32
CA VAL A 72 -14.66 -4.84 -0.52
C VAL A 72 -13.88 -4.23 0.64
N ASP A 73 -13.11 -5.04 1.37
CA ASP A 73 -12.24 -4.58 2.47
C ASP A 73 -11.18 -3.59 1.97
N ALA A 74 -10.47 -3.94 0.88
CA ALA A 74 -9.46 -3.08 0.27
C ALA A 74 -10.06 -1.73 -0.15
N LYS A 75 -11.18 -1.74 -0.91
CA LYS A 75 -11.89 -0.52 -1.30
C LYS A 75 -12.27 0.33 -0.09
N ALA A 76 -12.81 -0.28 0.97
CA ALA A 76 -13.22 0.46 2.16
C ALA A 76 -12.02 1.16 2.85
N GLY A 77 -10.86 0.50 2.88
CA GLY A 77 -9.60 1.09 3.32
C GLY A 77 -9.23 2.30 2.46
N GLU A 78 -9.10 2.13 1.15
CA GLU A 78 -8.75 3.21 0.22
C GLU A 78 -9.71 4.40 0.34
N THR A 79 -11.03 4.14 0.42
CA THR A 79 -12.05 5.19 0.60
C THR A 79 -11.87 5.97 1.90
N TYR A 80 -11.61 5.28 3.01
CA TYR A 80 -11.30 5.97 4.26
C TYR A 80 -10.03 6.83 4.13
N GLU A 81 -9.01 6.32 3.46
CA GLU A 81 -7.75 7.03 3.27
C GLU A 81 -7.92 8.33 2.48
N TYR A 82 -8.56 8.29 1.31
CA TYR A 82 -8.69 9.48 0.46
C TYR A 82 -9.79 10.45 0.89
N GLU A 83 -10.88 9.97 1.52
CA GLU A 83 -12.00 10.85 1.93
C GLU A 83 -11.79 11.47 3.32
N SER A 84 -11.09 10.77 4.22
CA SER A 84 -10.98 11.16 5.63
C SER A 84 -9.53 11.36 6.08
N MET A 85 -8.71 10.29 6.04
CA MET A 85 -7.40 10.29 6.70
C MET A 85 -6.42 11.30 6.08
N TYR A 86 -6.17 11.20 4.77
CA TYR A 86 -5.22 12.10 4.12
C TYR A 86 -5.67 13.56 4.08
N PRO A 87 -6.96 13.90 3.83
CA PRO A 87 -7.43 15.27 3.97
C PRO A 87 -7.14 15.88 5.35
N GLU A 88 -7.34 15.12 6.43
CA GLU A 88 -7.00 15.57 7.78
C GLU A 88 -5.49 15.75 7.97
N PHE A 89 -4.68 14.81 7.49
CA PHE A 89 -3.21 14.90 7.59
C PHE A 89 -2.63 16.06 6.77
N ILE A 90 -3.17 16.31 5.58
CA ILE A 90 -2.79 17.45 4.73
C ILE A 90 -3.07 18.76 5.48
N LYS A 91 -4.26 18.92 6.04
CA LYS A 91 -4.64 20.12 6.81
C LYS A 91 -3.71 20.37 7.99
N VAL A 92 -3.33 19.32 8.72
CA VAL A 92 -2.36 19.43 9.83
C VAL A 92 -0.98 19.83 9.29
N ALA A 93 -0.49 19.16 8.25
CA ALA A 93 0.81 19.48 7.65
C ALA A 93 0.88 20.91 7.07
N GLU A 94 -0.23 21.43 6.52
CA GLU A 94 -0.36 22.82 6.08
C GLU A 94 -0.27 23.80 7.25
N ALA A 95 -0.98 23.51 8.35
CA ALA A 95 -0.96 24.33 9.56
C ALA A 95 0.45 24.39 10.19
N GLU A 96 1.21 23.30 10.11
CA GLU A 96 2.60 23.22 10.55
C GLU A 96 3.61 23.78 9.54
N GLY A 97 3.18 24.12 8.32
CA GLY A 97 4.06 24.59 7.25
C GLY A 97 4.97 23.50 6.66
N ASN A 98 4.69 22.23 6.91
CA ASN A 98 5.47 21.10 6.42
C ASN A 98 5.10 20.75 4.96
N LYS A 99 5.62 21.54 4.02
CA LYS A 99 5.36 21.40 2.58
C LYS A 99 5.72 20.03 2.00
N ALA A 100 6.72 19.35 2.57
CA ALA A 100 7.13 18.02 2.11
C ALA A 100 6.05 16.98 2.45
N ALA A 101 5.53 17.01 3.68
CA ALA A 101 4.43 16.14 4.09
C ALA A 101 3.15 16.44 3.30
N VAL A 102 2.81 17.73 3.08
CA VAL A 102 1.67 18.12 2.23
C VAL A 102 1.77 17.48 0.84
N GLY A 103 2.94 17.59 0.19
CA GLY A 103 3.16 17.00 -1.12
C GLY A 103 3.02 15.48 -1.12
N ALA A 104 3.61 14.79 -0.13
CA ALA A 104 3.55 13.34 -0.02
C ALA A 104 2.13 12.83 0.23
N PHE A 105 1.40 13.42 1.19
CA PHE A 105 0.01 13.05 1.49
C PHE A 105 -0.94 13.37 0.33
N THR A 106 -0.72 14.49 -0.38
CA THR A 106 -1.54 14.82 -1.57
C THR A 106 -1.35 13.79 -2.68
N PHE A 107 -0.14 13.25 -2.85
CA PHE A 107 0.12 12.20 -3.83
C PHE A 107 -0.55 10.89 -3.44
N ALA A 108 -0.41 10.46 -2.18
CA ALA A 108 -1.06 9.25 -1.68
C ALA A 108 -2.59 9.36 -1.81
N MET A 109 -3.20 10.42 -1.29
CA MET A 109 -4.65 10.67 -1.37
C MET A 109 -5.21 10.52 -2.79
N LYS A 110 -4.53 11.10 -3.79
CA LYS A 110 -4.96 11.01 -5.19
C LYS A 110 -4.75 9.62 -5.79
N ALA A 111 -3.75 8.89 -5.33
CA ALA A 111 -3.54 7.51 -5.74
C ALA A 111 -4.61 6.60 -5.14
N GLU A 112 -4.95 6.78 -3.86
CA GLU A 112 -5.92 5.94 -3.17
C GLU A 112 -7.35 6.15 -3.72
N GLU A 113 -7.68 7.36 -4.18
CA GLU A 113 -8.92 7.61 -4.94
C GLU A 113 -8.99 6.73 -6.21
N VAL A 114 -7.87 6.58 -6.92
CA VAL A 114 -7.78 5.69 -8.08
C VAL A 114 -7.84 4.23 -7.67
N HIS A 115 -7.18 3.83 -6.59
CA HIS A 115 -7.19 2.45 -6.11
C HIS A 115 -8.60 2.02 -5.70
N ALA A 116 -9.32 2.85 -4.96
CA ALA A 116 -10.72 2.60 -4.59
C ALA A 116 -11.61 2.37 -5.82
N LYS A 117 -11.42 3.17 -6.87
CA LYS A 117 -12.12 3.00 -8.15
C LYS A 117 -11.76 1.68 -8.82
N LEU A 118 -10.47 1.32 -8.89
CA LEU A 118 -10.01 0.09 -9.52
C LEU A 118 -10.47 -1.16 -8.78
N TYR A 119 -10.51 -1.14 -7.44
CA TYR A 119 -11.10 -2.24 -6.67
C TYR A 119 -12.60 -2.38 -6.91
N GLN A 120 -13.34 -1.28 -7.06
CA GLN A 120 -14.75 -1.34 -7.44
C GLN A 120 -14.93 -1.95 -8.84
N GLU A 121 -14.14 -1.52 -9.83
CA GLU A 121 -14.20 -2.08 -11.18
C GLU A 121 -13.86 -3.58 -11.19
N ALA A 122 -12.86 -4.01 -10.41
CA ALA A 122 -12.51 -5.42 -10.25
C ALA A 122 -13.63 -6.22 -9.56
N LEU A 123 -14.36 -5.62 -8.62
CA LEU A 123 -15.52 -6.25 -7.98
C LEU A 123 -16.69 -6.40 -8.96
N ASP A 124 -16.95 -5.37 -9.78
CA ASP A 124 -18.04 -5.37 -10.76
C ASP A 124 -17.82 -6.36 -11.91
N SER A 125 -16.55 -6.69 -12.19
CA SER A 125 -16.12 -7.60 -13.27
C SER A 125 -15.49 -8.90 -12.75
N LEU A 126 -15.68 -9.23 -11.47
CA LEU A 126 -14.94 -10.32 -10.80
C LEU A 126 -15.05 -11.69 -11.49
N ASP A 127 -16.21 -12.00 -12.05
CA ASP A 127 -16.48 -13.27 -12.74
C ASP A 127 -16.23 -13.20 -14.27
N ASP A 128 -15.81 -12.03 -14.78
CA ASP A 128 -15.51 -11.82 -16.20
C ASP A 128 -14.01 -11.99 -16.47
N GLU A 129 -13.61 -13.24 -16.77
CA GLU A 129 -12.24 -13.58 -17.16
C GLU A 129 -12.02 -13.54 -18.69
N THR A 130 -12.91 -12.88 -19.46
CA THR A 130 -12.84 -12.91 -20.93
C THR A 130 -11.74 -12.02 -21.51
N GLU A 131 -11.33 -10.96 -20.80
CA GLU A 131 -10.26 -10.05 -21.19
C GLU A 131 -9.21 -9.92 -20.08
N GLU A 132 -7.94 -9.99 -20.47
CA GLU A 132 -6.83 -9.71 -19.56
C GLU A 132 -6.71 -8.20 -19.30
N VAL A 133 -6.74 -7.80 -18.03
CA VAL A 133 -6.53 -6.41 -17.61
C VAL A 133 -5.07 -6.23 -17.19
N PHE A 134 -4.38 -5.27 -17.81
CA PHE A 134 -3.05 -4.86 -17.37
C PHE A 134 -3.11 -3.67 -16.44
N TYR A 135 -2.22 -3.63 -15.46
CA TYR A 135 -2.07 -2.49 -14.58
C TYR A 135 -0.68 -1.86 -14.73
N TYR A 136 -0.62 -0.54 -14.64
CA TYR A 136 0.61 0.22 -14.80
C TYR A 136 0.80 1.12 -13.59
N LEU A 137 1.87 0.86 -12.82
CA LEU A 137 2.20 1.59 -11.60
C LEU A 137 3.16 2.75 -11.87
N CYS A 138 2.78 3.95 -11.46
CA CYS A 138 3.68 5.10 -11.42
C CYS A 138 4.71 4.92 -10.28
N PRO A 139 6.02 4.83 -10.56
CA PRO A 139 7.03 4.55 -9.53
C PRO A 139 7.34 5.74 -8.63
N ILE A 140 6.70 6.90 -8.87
CA ILE A 140 6.96 8.14 -8.13
C ILE A 140 5.87 8.42 -7.10
N CYS A 141 4.59 8.27 -7.48
CA CYS A 141 3.47 8.69 -6.63
C CYS A 141 2.44 7.59 -6.37
N GLY A 142 2.63 6.37 -6.88
CA GLY A 142 1.72 5.25 -6.62
C GLY A 142 0.45 5.21 -7.47
N ASN A 143 0.26 6.13 -8.43
CA ASN A 143 -0.87 6.06 -9.36
C ASN A 143 -0.91 4.74 -10.13
N ILE A 144 -2.09 4.15 -10.30
CA ILE A 144 -2.30 2.94 -11.11
C ILE A 144 -3.20 3.28 -12.31
N GLU A 145 -2.79 2.87 -13.50
CA GLU A 145 -3.55 3.05 -14.74
C GLU A 145 -3.78 1.71 -15.44
N LYS A 146 -4.87 1.57 -16.21
CA LYS A 146 -5.12 0.38 -17.06
C LYS A 146 -4.41 0.44 -18.43
N SER A 147 -3.80 1.58 -18.74
CA SER A 147 -3.00 1.81 -19.96
C SER A 147 -1.89 2.82 -19.68
N VAL A 148 -0.78 2.76 -20.41
CA VAL A 148 0.32 3.72 -20.23
C VAL A 148 -0.12 5.12 -20.68
N PRO A 149 -0.17 6.13 -19.78
CA PRO A 149 -0.51 7.50 -20.16
C PRO A 149 0.68 8.22 -20.77
N ASP A 150 0.52 9.40 -21.39
CA ASP A 150 1.68 10.22 -21.82
C ASP A 150 2.49 10.72 -20.59
N LYS A 151 1.76 11.19 -19.58
CA LYS A 151 2.29 11.63 -18.28
C LYS A 151 1.32 11.24 -17.16
N CYS A 152 1.86 10.92 -15.99
CA CYS A 152 1.08 10.72 -14.79
C CYS A 152 0.32 12.01 -14.43
N PHE A 153 -1.00 11.94 -14.26
CA PHE A 153 -1.81 13.11 -13.92
C PHE A 153 -1.58 13.61 -12.48
N ILE A 154 -1.01 12.77 -11.61
CA ILE A 154 -0.70 13.11 -10.22
C ILE A 154 0.65 13.85 -10.12
N CYS A 155 1.73 13.25 -10.61
CA CYS A 155 3.09 13.76 -10.39
C CYS A 155 3.82 14.23 -11.67
N GLY A 156 3.23 14.05 -12.85
CA GLY A 156 3.78 14.51 -14.13
C GLY A 156 4.91 13.67 -14.71
N VAL A 157 5.32 12.56 -14.08
CA VAL A 157 6.34 11.66 -14.65
C VAL A 157 5.87 11.05 -15.97
N MET A 158 6.78 10.88 -16.92
CA MET A 158 6.48 10.29 -18.23
C MET A 158 5.93 8.85 -18.08
N GLY A 159 4.94 8.50 -18.89
CA GLY A 159 4.36 7.16 -18.93
C GLY A 159 5.35 6.03 -19.18
N SER A 160 6.41 6.33 -19.93
CA SER A 160 7.51 5.39 -20.18
C SER A 160 8.26 4.92 -18.91
N LYS A 161 7.96 5.50 -17.74
CA LYS A 161 8.48 5.09 -16.43
C LYS A 161 7.54 4.17 -15.66
N PHE A 162 6.30 4.00 -16.12
CA PHE A 162 5.34 3.13 -15.44
C PHE A 162 5.78 1.68 -15.52
N ILE A 163 5.53 0.96 -14.43
CA ILE A 163 5.88 -0.45 -14.27
C ILE A 163 4.64 -1.28 -14.59
N LYS A 164 4.75 -2.18 -15.56
CA LYS A 164 3.65 -3.08 -15.94
C LYS A 164 3.51 -4.22 -14.92
N TYR A 165 2.25 -4.50 -14.55
CA TYR A 165 1.79 -5.66 -13.81
C TYR A 165 0.82 -6.45 -14.70
#